data_AF-N9UT58-F1
#
_entry.id   AF-N9UT58-F1
#
_cell.length_a   1.000
_cell.length_b   1.000
_cell.length_c   1.000
_cell.angle_alpha   90.00
_cell.angle_beta   90.00
_cell.angle_gamma   90.00
#
_symmetry.space_group_name_H-M   'P 1'
#
loop_
_entity.id
_entity.type
_entity.pdbx_description
1 polymer ?
#
loop_
_entity_poly.entity_id
_entity_poly.type
_entity_poly.pdbx_seq_one_letter_code
_entity_poly.pdbx_strand_id
1 'polypeptide(L)'
;MAESFPSTGPDLPSPTLSARLRELAAYLAAPTAGHLTEEQRALSLGIARRLVTTLAAELDVGIDVTALWDDWLAGGIPSAERLAPACFARGEEHRWRQQSAQSAPTVSPGTAETADGPPAAGESELSDTDRAFLALRIADRRRFDALGNPAIAVADLDPDLLRALLLDIAAWWLARDKGDGNRAAALGDAVRTTGEAQQSATGIDAEAKAYHATLIANGDLSAVAAGAIARHDWTTLVALAAAAGKRRYADMALALITAEAAALPVLLAPLRLDSAALAPLEASLAMLPARALAGDDAGSGATA
;
A
#
# COMPACT_ATOMS: atom_id res chain seq x y z
N MET A 1 39.24 -3.69 -16.64
CA MET A 1 38.04 -3.61 -17.49
C MET A 1 36.89 -3.25 -16.58
N ALA A 2 36.12 -2.22 -16.93
CA ALA A 2 35.18 -1.55 -16.04
C ALA A 2 34.01 -2.45 -15.64
N GLU A 3 33.88 -2.73 -14.34
CA GLU A 3 32.66 -3.25 -13.74
C GLU A 3 31.60 -2.16 -13.85
N SER A 4 30.60 -2.39 -14.70
CA SER A 4 29.47 -1.49 -14.88
C SER A 4 28.50 -1.70 -13.73
N PHE A 5 28.58 -0.84 -12.72
CA PHE A 5 27.55 -0.75 -11.69
C PHE A 5 26.24 -0.27 -12.34
N PRO A 6 25.11 -0.98 -12.21
CA PRO A 6 23.85 -0.47 -12.69
C PRO A 6 23.49 0.79 -11.89
N SER A 7 23.34 1.88 -12.63
CA SER A 7 22.85 3.17 -12.16
C SER A 7 21.53 2.97 -11.42
N THR A 8 21.46 3.45 -10.18
CA THR A 8 20.25 3.51 -9.35
C THR A 8 19.33 4.62 -9.89
N GLY A 9 18.76 4.40 -11.08
CA GLY A 9 17.60 5.16 -11.54
C GLY A 9 16.33 4.65 -10.87
N PRO A 10 15.22 5.40 -10.88
CA PRO A 10 13.91 4.82 -10.54
C PRO A 10 13.67 3.63 -11.48
N ASP A 11 13.51 2.44 -10.93
CA ASP A 11 13.14 1.26 -11.72
C ASP A 11 11.88 1.62 -12.50
N LEU A 12 12.02 1.77 -13.82
CA LEU A 12 10.87 1.98 -14.69
C LEU A 12 9.95 0.76 -14.54
N PRO A 13 8.64 0.96 -14.31
CA PRO A 13 7.72 -0.15 -14.16
C PRO A 13 7.79 -1.06 -15.39
N SER A 14 7.68 -2.38 -15.18
CA SER A 14 7.70 -3.33 -16.29
C SER A 14 6.66 -2.96 -17.36
N PRO A 15 6.85 -3.31 -18.64
CA PRO A 15 5.87 -3.02 -19.69
C PRO A 15 4.46 -3.54 -19.36
N THR A 16 4.38 -4.71 -18.72
CA THR A 16 3.15 -5.34 -18.24
C THR A 16 2.50 -4.53 -17.12
N LEU A 17 3.25 -4.14 -16.09
CA LEU A 17 2.74 -3.27 -15.02
C LEU A 17 2.29 -1.91 -15.58
N SER A 18 3.07 -1.31 -16.48
CA SER A 18 2.74 -0.06 -17.16
C SER A 18 1.45 -0.17 -17.99
N ALA A 19 1.21 -1.30 -18.64
CA ALA A 19 -0.03 -1.56 -19.36
C ALA A 19 -1.23 -1.68 -18.40
N ARG A 20 -1.08 -2.41 -17.29
CA ARG A 20 -2.12 -2.57 -16.26
C ARG A 20 -2.48 -1.25 -15.58
N LEU A 21 -1.49 -0.42 -15.29
CA LEU A 21 -1.69 0.90 -14.70
C LEU A 21 -2.42 1.84 -15.67
N ARG A 22 -2.03 1.84 -16.96
CA ARG A 22 -2.76 2.59 -18.00
C ARG A 22 -4.19 2.08 -18.16
N GLU A 23 -4.41 0.78 -18.10
CA GLU A 23 -5.74 0.19 -18.20
C GLU A 23 -6.61 0.53 -16.98
N LEU A 24 -6.04 0.50 -15.77
CA LEU A 24 -6.77 0.92 -14.58
C LEU A 24 -7.07 2.42 -14.61
N ALA A 25 -6.13 3.24 -15.04
CA ALA A 25 -6.36 4.67 -15.25
C ALA A 25 -7.47 4.90 -16.28
N ALA A 26 -7.45 4.17 -17.38
CA ALA A 26 -8.53 4.19 -18.36
C ALA A 26 -9.85 3.75 -17.72
N TYR A 27 -9.90 2.67 -16.95
CA TYR A 27 -11.10 2.20 -16.25
C TYR A 27 -11.66 3.21 -15.25
N LEU A 28 -10.78 3.86 -14.46
CA LEU A 28 -11.17 4.91 -13.51
C LEU A 28 -11.65 6.18 -14.23
N ALA A 29 -11.10 6.49 -15.42
CA ALA A 29 -11.54 7.60 -16.25
C ALA A 29 -12.82 7.28 -17.07
N ALA A 30 -13.01 6.02 -17.49
CA ALA A 30 -14.14 5.51 -18.25
C ALA A 30 -14.16 3.96 -18.21
N PRO A 31 -15.27 3.29 -17.83
CA PRO A 31 -15.31 1.83 -17.76
C PRO A 31 -15.18 1.18 -19.15
N THR A 32 -13.99 0.67 -19.49
CA THR A 32 -13.78 -0.12 -20.72
C THR A 32 -13.29 -1.53 -20.42
N ALA A 33 -13.58 -2.48 -21.30
CA ALA A 33 -13.10 -3.85 -21.20
C ALA A 33 -11.58 -3.91 -21.39
N GLY A 34 -10.90 -4.72 -20.57
CA GLY A 34 -9.46 -4.93 -20.62
C GLY A 34 -9.02 -6.12 -19.76
N HIS A 35 -7.71 -6.35 -19.69
CA HIS A 35 -7.07 -7.50 -19.07
C HIS A 35 -7.24 -7.60 -17.55
N LEU A 36 -7.59 -6.51 -16.84
CA LEU A 36 -7.81 -6.51 -15.39
C LEU A 36 -8.93 -7.48 -15.00
N THR A 37 -8.72 -8.24 -13.91
CA THR A 37 -9.79 -9.10 -13.37
C THR A 37 -10.90 -8.23 -12.78
N GLU A 38 -12.11 -8.79 -12.67
CA GLU A 38 -13.24 -8.10 -12.02
C GLU A 38 -12.91 -7.74 -10.56
N GLU A 39 -12.23 -8.64 -9.86
CA GLU A 39 -11.73 -8.41 -8.50
C GLU A 39 -10.76 -7.21 -8.43
N GLN A 40 -9.78 -7.13 -9.34
CA GLN A 40 -8.82 -6.01 -9.38
C GLN A 40 -9.51 -4.67 -9.62
N ARG A 41 -10.49 -4.64 -10.52
CA ARG A 41 -11.30 -3.44 -10.79
C ARG A 41 -12.12 -3.03 -9.57
N ALA A 42 -12.85 -3.98 -8.98
CA ALA A 42 -13.72 -3.74 -7.82
C ALA A 42 -12.93 -3.26 -6.60
N LEU A 43 -11.79 -3.89 -6.31
CA LEU A 43 -10.92 -3.49 -5.20
C LEU A 43 -10.33 -2.09 -5.42
N SER A 44 -9.77 -1.83 -6.60
CA SER A 44 -9.16 -0.54 -6.91
C SER A 44 -10.19 0.59 -6.83
N LEU A 45 -11.39 0.39 -7.39
CA LEU A 45 -12.49 1.35 -7.33
C LEU A 45 -13.01 1.55 -5.90
N GLY A 46 -13.13 0.47 -5.12
CA GLY A 46 -13.53 0.55 -3.72
C GLY A 46 -12.52 1.31 -2.85
N ILE A 47 -11.22 1.12 -3.10
CA ILE A 47 -10.14 1.87 -2.44
C ILE A 47 -10.21 3.35 -2.83
N ALA A 48 -10.37 3.65 -4.13
CA ALA A 48 -10.54 5.01 -4.62
C ALA A 48 -11.73 5.71 -3.95
N ARG A 49 -12.89 5.05 -3.91
CA ARG A 49 -14.10 5.57 -3.25
C ARG A 49 -13.86 5.91 -1.80
N ARG A 50 -13.30 4.96 -1.03
CA ARG A 50 -13.02 5.17 0.40
C ARG A 50 -12.05 6.33 0.61
N LEU A 51 -11.03 6.44 -0.22
CA LEU A 51 -10.09 7.56 -0.14
C LEU A 51 -10.80 8.90 -0.38
N VAL A 52 -11.58 9.02 -1.45
CA VAL A 52 -12.33 10.24 -1.78
C VAL A 52 -13.31 10.61 -0.67
N THR A 53 -14.00 9.63 -0.09
CA THR A 53 -14.88 9.82 1.07
C THR A 53 -14.13 10.40 2.27
N THR A 54 -12.96 9.85 2.61
CA THR A 54 -12.14 10.37 3.71
C THR A 54 -11.71 11.81 3.45
N LEU A 55 -11.19 12.10 2.25
CA LEU A 55 -10.70 13.44 1.89
C LEU A 55 -11.82 14.49 1.84
N ALA A 56 -13.00 14.12 1.32
CA ALA A 56 -14.15 15.00 1.30
C ALA A 56 -14.62 15.36 2.72
N ALA A 57 -14.65 14.37 3.62
CA ALA A 57 -15.02 14.58 5.02
C ALA A 57 -14.00 15.44 5.79
N GLU A 58 -12.71 15.35 5.46
CA GLU A 58 -11.67 16.21 6.02
C GLU A 58 -11.75 17.65 5.50
N LEU A 59 -12.27 17.85 4.28
CA LEU A 59 -12.34 19.16 3.63
C LEU A 59 -13.53 20.00 4.09
N ASP A 60 -14.75 19.45 4.06
CA ASP A 60 -15.98 20.12 4.51
C ASP A 60 -17.06 19.06 4.78
N VAL A 61 -17.61 19.05 6.01
CA VAL A 61 -18.68 18.13 6.45
C VAL A 61 -19.96 18.31 5.62
N GLY A 62 -20.14 19.46 4.99
CA GLY A 62 -21.28 19.75 4.11
C GLY A 62 -21.20 19.10 2.73
N ILE A 63 -20.07 18.51 2.33
CA ILE A 63 -19.93 17.86 1.02
C ILE A 63 -20.76 16.58 1.00
N ASP A 64 -21.72 16.51 0.07
CA ASP A 64 -22.42 15.26 -0.23
C ASP A 64 -21.50 14.31 -1.01
N VAL A 65 -20.84 13.43 -0.27
CA VAL A 65 -19.90 12.43 -0.80
C VAL A 65 -20.58 11.45 -1.76
N THR A 66 -21.86 11.15 -1.57
CA THR A 66 -22.58 10.23 -2.46
C THR A 66 -22.78 10.90 -3.82
N ALA A 67 -23.29 12.13 -3.84
CA ALA A 67 -23.44 12.90 -5.06
C ALA A 67 -22.10 13.16 -5.77
N LEU A 68 -21.04 13.46 -5.02
CA LEU A 68 -19.68 13.60 -5.55
C LEU A 68 -19.23 12.35 -6.27
N TRP A 69 -19.35 11.20 -5.61
CA TRP A 69 -18.89 9.94 -6.16
C TRP A 69 -19.71 9.50 -7.37
N ASP A 70 -21.04 9.67 -7.34
CA ASP A 70 -21.91 9.31 -8.45
C ASP A 70 -21.63 10.18 -9.69
N ASP A 71 -21.40 11.49 -9.50
CA ASP A 71 -21.01 12.39 -10.59
C ASP A 71 -19.64 12.01 -11.18
N TRP A 72 -18.66 11.69 -10.33
CA TRP A 72 -17.33 11.26 -10.78
C TRP A 72 -17.37 9.91 -11.48
N LEU A 73 -18.22 8.97 -11.05
CA LEU A 73 -18.42 7.71 -11.78
C LEU A 73 -19.05 7.94 -13.15
N ALA A 74 -19.97 8.90 -13.28
CA ALA A 74 -20.62 9.21 -14.55
C ALA A 74 -19.72 10.02 -15.50
N GLY A 75 -18.92 10.95 -14.98
CA GLY A 75 -18.06 11.87 -15.74
C GLY A 75 -16.61 11.43 -15.88
N GLY A 76 -16.20 10.39 -15.17
CA GLY A 76 -14.80 9.95 -15.04
C GLY A 76 -14.14 10.54 -13.79
N ILE A 77 -13.35 9.73 -13.08
CA ILE A 77 -12.68 10.16 -11.85
C ILE A 77 -11.55 11.13 -12.22
N PRO A 78 -11.53 12.36 -11.66
CA PRO A 78 -10.41 13.28 -11.85
C PRO A 78 -9.09 12.67 -11.38
N SER A 79 -7.99 13.02 -12.05
CA SER A 79 -6.66 12.52 -11.69
C SER A 79 -6.53 10.97 -11.70
N ALA A 80 -7.37 10.27 -12.47
CA ALA A 80 -7.39 8.81 -12.58
C ALA A 80 -6.01 8.18 -12.83
N GLU A 81 -5.17 8.78 -13.68
CA GLU A 81 -3.80 8.32 -13.95
C GLU A 81 -2.90 8.36 -12.72
N ARG A 82 -3.09 9.35 -11.84
CA ARG A 82 -2.30 9.48 -10.59
C ARG A 82 -2.85 8.59 -9.48
N LEU A 83 -4.16 8.34 -9.49
CA LEU A 83 -4.85 7.52 -8.50
C LEU A 83 -4.66 6.02 -8.75
N ALA A 84 -4.65 5.60 -10.02
CA ALA A 84 -4.55 4.19 -10.42
C ALA A 84 -3.36 3.45 -9.78
N PRO A 85 -2.11 3.96 -9.80
CA PRO A 85 -0.98 3.26 -9.18
C PRO A 85 -1.17 3.00 -7.68
N ALA A 86 -1.63 3.99 -6.93
CA ALA A 86 -1.83 3.87 -5.49
C ALA A 86 -2.94 2.86 -5.15
N CYS A 87 -4.07 2.92 -5.87
CA CYS A 87 -5.19 2.00 -5.69
C CYS A 87 -4.83 0.57 -6.10
N PHE A 88 -4.13 0.39 -7.23
CA PHE A 88 -3.69 -0.92 -7.71
C PHE A 88 -2.71 -1.56 -6.73
N ALA A 89 -1.67 -0.83 -6.32
CA ALA A 89 -0.67 -1.32 -5.38
C ALA A 89 -1.31 -1.78 -4.07
N ARG A 90 -2.24 -0.98 -3.53
CA ARG A 90 -2.95 -1.33 -2.30
C ARG A 90 -3.88 -2.53 -2.47
N GLY A 91 -4.56 -2.62 -3.61
CA GLY A 91 -5.43 -3.76 -3.95
C GLY A 91 -4.65 -5.07 -4.05
N GLU A 92 -3.56 -5.08 -4.81
CA GLU A 92 -2.73 -6.27 -5.00
C GLU A 92 -2.05 -6.71 -3.70
N GLU A 93 -1.59 -5.76 -2.89
CA GLU A 93 -1.07 -6.07 -1.56
C GLU A 93 -2.12 -6.72 -0.66
N HIS A 94 -3.36 -6.21 -0.68
CA HIS A 94 -4.45 -6.82 0.08
C HIS A 94 -4.74 -8.25 -0.39
N ARG A 95 -4.81 -8.48 -1.71
CA ARG A 95 -5.01 -9.82 -2.28
C ARG A 95 -3.90 -10.79 -1.90
N TRP A 96 -2.65 -10.34 -1.97
CA TRP A 96 -1.51 -11.15 -1.56
C TRP A 96 -1.60 -11.56 -0.09
N ARG A 97 -1.89 -10.59 0.80
CA ARG A 97 -2.06 -10.86 2.23
C ARG A 97 -3.23 -11.81 2.51
N GLN A 98 -4.36 -11.61 1.84
CA GLN A 98 -5.55 -12.44 2.01
C GLN A 98 -5.31 -13.88 1.54
N GLN A 99 -4.73 -14.07 0.35
CA GLN A 99 -4.37 -15.38 -0.20
C GLN A 99 -3.40 -16.13 0.73
N SER A 100 -2.43 -15.41 1.27
CA SER A 100 -1.45 -15.99 2.19
C SER A 100 -2.06 -16.39 3.51
N ALA A 101 -2.96 -15.57 4.07
CA ALA A 101 -3.67 -15.90 5.30
C ALA A 101 -4.58 -17.14 5.13
N GLN A 102 -5.17 -17.33 3.96
CA GLN A 102 -5.97 -18.52 3.63
C GLN A 102 -5.10 -19.78 3.43
N SER A 103 -3.86 -19.60 2.97
CA SER A 103 -2.92 -20.70 2.69
C SER A 103 -2.05 -21.08 3.89
N ALA A 104 -1.96 -20.19 4.90
CA ALA A 104 -1.23 -20.47 6.12
C ALA A 104 -1.89 -21.65 6.86
N PRO A 105 -1.11 -22.63 7.34
CA PRO A 105 -1.66 -23.76 8.08
C PRO A 105 -2.42 -23.21 9.29
N THR A 106 -3.69 -23.59 9.43
CA THR A 106 -4.48 -23.28 10.62
C THR A 106 -3.73 -23.86 11.80
N VAL A 107 -3.12 -23.00 12.61
CA VAL A 107 -2.64 -23.42 13.93
C VAL A 107 -3.91 -23.70 14.72
N SER A 108 -4.33 -24.97 14.73
CA SER A 108 -5.27 -25.44 15.74
C SER A 108 -4.73 -24.93 17.08
N PRO A 109 -5.55 -24.28 17.91
CA PRO A 109 -5.09 -23.90 19.24
C PRO A 109 -4.71 -25.20 19.95
N GLY A 110 -3.41 -25.50 19.94
CA GLY A 110 -2.86 -26.59 20.71
C GLY A 110 -3.25 -26.30 22.13
N THR A 111 -3.85 -27.29 22.80
CA THR A 111 -4.12 -27.28 24.23
C THR A 111 -2.90 -26.72 24.94
N ALA A 112 -2.97 -25.44 25.31
CA ALA A 112 -2.02 -24.84 26.21
C ALA A 112 -2.18 -25.63 27.51
N GLU A 113 -1.19 -26.47 27.82
CA GLU A 113 -1.01 -26.92 29.19
C GLU A 113 -1.01 -25.66 30.04
N THR A 114 -1.99 -25.62 30.95
CA THR A 114 -2.19 -24.53 31.90
C THR A 114 -1.02 -24.57 32.86
N ALA A 115 0.06 -23.87 32.51
CA ALA A 115 1.07 -23.47 33.46
C ALA A 115 0.41 -22.47 34.41
N ASP A 116 0.22 -22.94 35.64
CA ASP A 116 -0.42 -22.28 36.75
C ASP A 116 0.32 -20.99 37.16
N GLY A 117 -0.44 -19.91 37.39
CA GLY A 117 0.05 -18.65 37.94
C GLY A 117 -0.22 -17.42 37.05
N PRO A 118 -1.02 -16.43 37.50
CA PRO A 118 -1.08 -15.14 36.82
C PRO A 118 0.30 -14.48 36.91
N PRO A 119 0.91 -14.06 35.78
CA PRO A 119 2.11 -13.23 35.84
C PRO A 119 1.74 -11.95 36.57
N ALA A 120 2.55 -11.58 37.57
CA ALA A 120 2.41 -10.31 38.26
C ALA A 120 2.44 -9.17 37.22
N ALA A 121 1.39 -8.36 37.18
CA ALA A 121 1.31 -7.17 36.35
C ALA A 121 2.27 -6.10 36.91
N GLY A 122 3.56 -6.28 36.68
CA GLY A 122 4.49 -5.17 36.60
C GLY A 122 4.28 -4.52 35.25
N GLU A 123 4.04 -3.21 35.23
CA GLU A 123 4.18 -2.39 34.03
C GLU A 123 5.64 -2.47 33.57
N SER A 124 6.01 -3.54 32.88
CA SER A 124 7.29 -3.63 32.21
C SER A 124 7.25 -2.60 31.09
N GLU A 125 8.04 -1.53 31.21
CA GLU A 125 8.19 -0.55 30.14
C GLU A 125 8.52 -1.31 28.85
N LEU A 126 7.70 -1.10 27.81
CA LEU A 126 7.89 -1.72 26.51
C LEU A 126 9.29 -1.36 26.00
N SER A 127 10.03 -2.36 25.52
CA SER A 127 11.32 -2.13 24.88
C SER A 127 11.16 -1.18 23.69
N ASP A 128 12.23 -0.46 23.33
CA ASP A 128 12.19 0.45 22.17
C ASP A 128 11.87 -0.31 20.87
N THR A 129 12.28 -1.57 20.76
CA THR A 129 11.96 -2.47 19.65
C THR A 129 10.47 -2.79 19.60
N ASP A 130 9.87 -3.17 20.74
CA ASP A 130 8.45 -3.48 20.82
C ASP A 130 7.60 -2.24 20.54
N ARG A 131 8.03 -1.08 21.04
CA ARG A 131 7.36 0.20 20.78
C ARG A 131 7.38 0.56 19.30
N ALA A 132 8.53 0.44 18.64
CA ALA A 132 8.65 0.70 17.21
C ALA A 132 7.87 -0.32 16.37
N PHE A 133 7.84 -1.59 16.77
CA PHE A 133 7.01 -2.61 16.13
C PHE A 133 5.51 -2.30 16.28
N LEU A 134 5.06 -1.91 17.47
CA LEU A 134 3.66 -1.52 17.71
C LEU A 134 3.27 -0.29 16.89
N ALA A 135 4.13 0.71 16.79
CA ALA A 135 3.88 1.90 15.97
C ALA A 135 3.71 1.53 14.48
N LEU A 136 4.56 0.64 13.96
CA LEU A 136 4.40 0.07 12.62
C LEU A 136 3.05 -0.66 12.45
N ARG A 137 2.64 -1.47 13.43
CA ARG A 137 1.34 -2.18 13.40
C ARG A 137 0.15 -1.22 13.44
N ILE A 138 0.25 -0.13 14.20
CA ILE A 138 -0.78 0.92 14.25
C ILE A 138 -0.87 1.63 12.90
N ALA A 139 0.27 1.98 12.29
CA ALA A 139 0.31 2.55 10.95
C ALA A 139 -0.33 1.61 9.91
N ASP A 140 -0.02 0.30 9.96
CA ASP A 140 -0.67 -0.67 9.07
C ASP A 140 -2.18 -0.79 9.32
N ARG A 141 -2.65 -0.73 10.57
CA ARG A 141 -4.09 -0.79 10.89
C ARG A 141 -4.85 0.41 10.30
N ARG A 142 -4.24 1.59 10.19
CA ARG A 142 -4.84 2.78 9.54
C ARG A 142 -5.07 2.59 8.04
N ARG A 143 -4.44 1.59 7.42
CA ARG A 143 -4.61 1.22 6.00
C ARG A 143 -5.80 0.29 5.76
N PHE A 144 -6.70 0.21 6.74
CA PHE A 144 -7.97 -0.49 6.67
C PHE A 144 -9.05 0.39 7.28
N ASP A 145 -10.26 0.34 6.71
CA ASP A 145 -11.40 1.03 7.30
C ASP A 145 -11.89 0.35 8.59
N ALA A 146 -12.98 0.86 9.17
CA ALA A 146 -13.58 0.30 10.38
C ALA A 146 -14.11 -1.14 10.16
N LEU A 147 -14.49 -1.49 8.93
CA LEU A 147 -15.02 -2.80 8.56
C LEU A 147 -13.92 -3.79 8.13
N GLY A 148 -12.66 -3.35 8.07
CA GLY A 148 -11.53 -4.17 7.65
C GLY A 148 -11.30 -4.20 6.14
N ASN A 149 -11.98 -3.35 5.36
CA ASN A 149 -11.70 -3.23 3.93
C ASN A 149 -10.39 -2.45 3.70
N PRO A 150 -9.63 -2.76 2.64
CA PRO A 150 -8.40 -2.04 2.34
C PRO A 150 -8.68 -0.57 2.03
N ALA A 151 -7.90 0.31 2.66
CA ALA A 151 -7.91 1.75 2.46
C ALA A 151 -6.48 2.27 2.31
N ILE A 152 -6.35 3.49 1.81
CA ILE A 152 -5.08 4.23 1.82
C ILE A 152 -5.17 5.23 2.97
N ALA A 153 -4.20 5.19 3.90
CA ALA A 153 -4.12 6.18 4.95
C ALA A 153 -3.62 7.52 4.37
N VAL A 154 -4.20 8.64 4.79
CA VAL A 154 -3.84 9.97 4.28
C VAL A 154 -2.35 10.28 4.50
N ALA A 155 -1.80 9.84 5.63
CA ALA A 155 -0.37 9.96 5.95
C ALA A 155 0.56 9.19 5.00
N ASP A 156 0.05 8.19 4.29
CA ASP A 156 0.83 7.37 3.33
C ASP A 156 0.71 7.90 1.90
N LEU A 157 -0.16 8.87 1.62
CA LEU A 157 -0.37 9.41 0.28
C LEU A 157 0.82 10.25 -0.20
N ASP A 158 1.04 10.21 -1.50
CA ASP A 158 1.91 11.18 -2.14
C ASP A 158 1.35 12.61 -1.96
N PRO A 159 2.14 13.60 -1.50
CA PRO A 159 1.65 14.96 -1.27
C PRO A 159 1.06 15.63 -2.50
N ASP A 160 1.61 15.37 -3.70
CA ASP A 160 1.10 15.95 -4.94
C ASP A 160 -0.21 15.29 -5.35
N LEU A 161 -0.35 13.97 -5.14
CA LEU A 161 -1.62 13.27 -5.32
C LEU A 161 -2.69 13.77 -4.34
N LEU A 162 -2.36 13.91 -3.04
CA LEU A 162 -3.28 14.44 -2.04
C LEU A 162 -3.77 15.83 -2.44
N ARG A 163 -2.85 16.73 -2.75
CA ARG A 163 -3.18 18.10 -3.14
C ARG A 163 -4.06 18.13 -4.39
N ALA A 164 -3.76 17.31 -5.40
CA ALA A 164 -4.57 17.24 -6.61
C ALA A 164 -6.01 16.78 -6.29
N LEU A 165 -6.17 15.70 -5.52
CA LEU A 165 -7.49 15.19 -5.13
C LEU A 165 -8.29 16.19 -4.31
N LEU A 166 -7.67 16.87 -3.35
CA LEU A 166 -8.33 17.90 -2.55
C LEU A 166 -8.82 19.07 -3.42
N LEU A 167 -8.02 19.51 -4.40
CA LEU A 167 -8.41 20.55 -5.34
C LEU A 167 -9.53 20.10 -6.28
N ASP A 168 -9.51 18.85 -6.75
CA ASP A 168 -10.55 18.27 -7.60
C ASP A 168 -11.91 18.20 -6.84
N ILE A 169 -11.89 17.79 -5.57
CA ILE A 169 -13.08 17.77 -4.70
C ILE A 169 -13.58 19.20 -4.46
N ALA A 170 -12.69 20.15 -4.12
CA ALA A 170 -13.06 21.55 -3.91
C ALA A 170 -13.66 22.19 -5.18
N ALA A 171 -13.08 21.90 -6.35
CA ALA A 171 -13.57 22.39 -7.64
C ALA A 171 -14.98 21.86 -7.95
N TRP A 172 -15.21 20.56 -7.73
CA TRP A 172 -16.55 19.98 -7.87
C TRP A 172 -17.56 20.66 -6.94
N TRP A 173 -17.18 20.91 -5.69
CA TRP A 173 -18.06 21.52 -4.71
C TRP A 173 -18.43 22.97 -5.07
N LEU A 174 -17.45 23.75 -5.49
CA LEU A 174 -17.66 25.13 -5.94
C LEU A 174 -18.48 25.24 -7.23
N ALA A 175 -18.44 24.23 -8.09
CA ALA A 175 -19.23 24.23 -9.32
C ALA A 175 -20.74 24.08 -9.06
N ARG A 176 -21.15 23.46 -7.93
CA ARG A 176 -22.57 23.26 -7.58
C ARG A 176 -23.21 24.51 -7.00
N ASP A 177 -22.44 25.32 -6.28
CA ASP A 177 -22.94 26.50 -5.58
C ASP A 177 -22.40 27.75 -6.30
N LYS A 178 -23.25 28.40 -7.11
CA LYS A 178 -22.86 29.53 -7.96
C LYS A 178 -22.31 30.70 -7.13
N GLY A 179 -21.01 30.75 -6.92
CA GLY A 179 -20.25 31.98 -6.71
C GLY A 179 -20.18 32.54 -5.28
N ASP A 180 -20.12 31.70 -4.24
CA ASP A 180 -19.74 32.20 -2.91
C ASP A 180 -18.20 32.28 -2.76
N GLY A 181 -17.66 33.49 -2.99
CA GLY A 181 -16.23 33.77 -2.86
C GLY A 181 -15.66 33.53 -1.45
N ASN A 182 -16.47 33.66 -0.40
CA ASN A 182 -16.03 33.36 0.97
C ASN A 182 -15.85 31.85 1.16
N ARG A 183 -16.72 31.05 0.53
CA ARG A 183 -16.61 29.59 0.53
C ARG A 183 -15.38 29.11 -0.23
N ALA A 184 -15.07 29.73 -1.36
CA ALA A 184 -13.85 29.42 -2.11
C ALA A 184 -12.57 29.68 -1.29
N ALA A 185 -12.52 30.80 -0.55
CA ALA A 185 -11.42 31.09 0.35
C ALA A 185 -11.32 30.06 1.50
N ALA A 186 -12.44 29.74 2.14
CA ALA A 186 -12.49 28.75 3.22
C ALA A 186 -12.02 27.35 2.76
N LEU A 187 -12.41 26.92 1.56
CA LEU A 187 -11.93 25.66 0.97
C LEU A 187 -10.43 25.72 0.68
N GLY A 188 -9.92 26.83 0.14
CA GLY A 188 -8.48 27.02 -0.07
C GLY A 188 -7.67 26.89 1.23
N ASP A 189 -8.16 27.46 2.32
CA ASP A 189 -7.56 27.31 3.65
C ASP A 189 -7.68 25.89 4.20
N ALA A 190 -8.80 25.21 3.96
CA ALA A 190 -8.98 23.81 4.34
C ALA A 190 -7.99 22.91 3.59
N VAL A 191 -7.85 23.06 2.26
CA VAL A 191 -6.86 22.31 1.46
C VAL A 191 -5.44 22.50 2.01
N ARG A 192 -5.06 23.75 2.33
CA ARG A 192 -3.76 24.06 2.91
C ARG A 192 -3.58 23.40 4.28
N THR A 193 -4.58 23.51 5.16
CA THR A 193 -4.57 22.94 6.51
C THR A 193 -4.45 21.41 6.48
N THR A 194 -5.20 20.74 5.61
CA THR A 194 -5.12 19.28 5.42
C THR A 194 -3.75 18.87 4.89
N GLY A 195 -3.15 19.63 3.97
CA GLY A 195 -1.79 19.38 3.49
C GLY A 195 -0.72 19.54 4.57
N GLU A 196 -0.83 20.56 5.43
CA GLU A 196 0.06 20.77 6.58
C GLU A 196 -0.09 19.64 7.63
N ALA A 197 -1.32 19.22 7.89
CA ALA A 197 -1.62 18.11 8.79
C ALA A 197 -1.03 16.78 8.29
N GLN A 198 -1.12 16.51 6.98
CA GLN A 198 -0.51 15.32 6.38
C GLN A 198 1.02 15.30 6.57
N GLN A 199 1.70 16.41 6.32
CA GLN A 199 3.16 16.49 6.46
C GLN A 199 3.64 16.24 7.90
N SER A 200 2.80 16.57 8.87
CA SER A 200 3.06 16.35 10.29
C SER A 200 2.69 14.92 10.75
N ALA A 201 1.94 14.17 9.94
CA ALA A 201 1.46 12.84 10.29
C ALA A 201 2.54 11.77 10.03
N THR A 202 2.75 10.89 11.00
CA THR A 202 3.64 9.74 10.83
C THR A 202 2.93 8.61 10.10
N GLY A 203 3.30 8.41 8.83
CA GLY A 203 2.84 7.30 7.99
C GLY A 203 3.67 6.03 8.16
N ILE A 204 3.26 4.95 7.48
CA ILE A 204 3.92 3.64 7.54
C ILE A 204 5.39 3.68 7.14
N ASP A 205 5.76 4.59 6.22
CA ASP A 205 7.13 4.78 5.76
C ASP A 205 8.07 5.26 6.88
N ALA A 206 7.59 6.19 7.71
CA ALA A 206 8.36 6.72 8.82
C ALA A 206 8.50 5.69 9.94
N GLU A 207 7.42 4.98 10.27
CA GLU A 207 7.45 3.91 11.28
C GLU A 207 8.31 2.72 10.84
N ALA A 208 8.27 2.36 9.55
CA ALA A 208 9.13 1.31 8.98
C ALA A 208 10.62 1.68 9.13
N LYS A 209 10.99 2.93 8.85
CA LYS A 209 12.35 3.43 9.04
C LYS A 209 12.78 3.41 10.50
N ALA A 210 11.90 3.82 11.41
CA ALA A 210 12.17 3.82 12.85
C ALA A 210 12.40 2.38 13.36
N TYR A 211 11.51 1.45 13.01
CA TYR A 211 11.65 0.05 13.39
C TYR A 211 12.92 -0.60 12.83
N HIS A 212 13.20 -0.38 11.54
CA HIS A 212 14.43 -0.85 10.90
C HIS A 212 15.69 -0.31 11.58
N ALA A 213 15.72 0.97 11.97
CA ALA A 213 16.85 1.58 12.67
C ALA A 213 17.11 0.91 14.03
N THR A 214 16.04 0.63 14.81
CA THR A 214 16.15 -0.08 16.08
C THR A 214 16.71 -1.50 15.90
N LEU A 215 16.26 -2.22 14.87
CA LEU A 215 16.77 -3.57 14.58
C LEU A 215 18.22 -3.59 14.13
N ILE A 216 18.68 -2.57 13.39
CA ILE A 216 20.10 -2.42 13.04
C ILE A 216 20.93 -2.19 14.29
N ALA A 217 20.47 -1.34 15.21
CA ALA A 217 21.19 -1.05 16.45
C ALA A 217 21.38 -2.31 17.31
N ASN A 218 20.40 -3.21 17.29
CA ASN A 218 20.42 -4.46 18.05
C ASN A 218 21.10 -5.63 17.31
N GLY A 219 21.33 -5.51 15.99
CA GLY A 219 21.94 -6.57 15.17
C GLY A 219 20.98 -7.68 14.73
N ASP A 220 19.67 -7.51 14.92
CA ASP A 220 18.66 -8.57 14.75
C ASP A 220 17.96 -8.57 13.37
N LEU A 221 18.34 -7.66 12.47
CA LEU A 221 17.60 -7.40 11.21
C LEU A 221 17.32 -8.65 10.37
N SER A 222 18.35 -9.47 10.10
CA SER A 222 18.22 -10.67 9.24
C SER A 222 17.34 -11.74 9.91
N ALA A 223 17.52 -11.97 11.22
CA ALA A 223 16.74 -12.93 11.99
C ALA A 223 15.26 -12.53 12.05
N VAL A 224 14.96 -11.25 12.27
CA VAL A 224 13.58 -10.74 12.30
C VAL A 224 12.93 -10.82 10.91
N ALA A 225 13.66 -10.50 9.85
CA ALA A 225 13.15 -10.62 8.48
C ALA A 225 12.84 -12.07 8.10
N ALA A 226 13.74 -13.01 8.41
CA ALA A 226 13.52 -14.44 8.19
C ALA A 226 12.32 -14.97 9.01
N GLY A 227 12.22 -14.54 10.28
CA GLY A 227 11.09 -14.87 11.14
C GLY A 227 9.76 -14.29 10.64
N ALA A 228 9.76 -13.10 10.04
CA ALA A 228 8.58 -12.52 9.43
C ALA A 228 8.12 -13.35 8.22
N ILE A 229 9.04 -13.80 7.35
CA ILE A 229 8.71 -14.67 6.22
C ILE A 229 8.13 -16.00 6.71
N ALA A 230 8.76 -16.63 7.71
CA ALA A 230 8.30 -17.90 8.27
C ALA A 230 6.88 -17.82 8.87
N ARG A 231 6.50 -16.65 9.42
CA ARG A 231 5.15 -16.39 9.96
C ARG A 231 4.16 -15.84 8.94
N HIS A 232 4.56 -15.68 7.68
CA HIS A 232 3.78 -14.97 6.65
C HIS A 232 3.39 -13.54 7.06
N ASP A 233 4.21 -12.87 7.88
CA ASP A 233 4.03 -11.47 8.24
C ASP A 233 4.64 -10.56 7.16
N TRP A 234 3.93 -10.48 6.03
CA TRP A 234 4.34 -9.69 4.88
C TRP A 234 4.40 -8.19 5.18
N THR A 235 3.64 -7.72 6.17
CA THR A 235 3.66 -6.30 6.57
C THR A 235 5.06 -5.92 7.04
N THR A 236 5.59 -6.70 7.98
CA THR A 236 6.91 -6.50 8.56
C THR A 236 8.00 -6.70 7.51
N LEU A 237 7.89 -7.74 6.68
CA LEU A 237 8.86 -7.96 5.59
C LEU A 237 8.95 -6.76 4.63
N VAL A 238 7.80 -6.29 4.13
CA VAL A 238 7.75 -5.16 3.20
C VAL A 238 8.29 -3.89 3.86
N ALA A 239 7.95 -3.65 5.14
CA ALA A 239 8.44 -2.49 5.88
C ALA A 239 9.97 -2.50 6.01
N LEU A 240 10.55 -3.65 6.38
CA LEU A 240 12.00 -3.80 6.48
C LEU A 240 12.69 -3.66 5.12
N ALA A 241 12.14 -4.29 4.08
CA ALA A 241 12.66 -4.17 2.73
C ALA A 241 12.60 -2.73 2.21
N ALA A 242 11.48 -2.03 2.44
CA ALA A 242 11.29 -0.63 2.03
C ALA A 242 12.29 0.29 2.72
N ALA A 243 12.44 0.15 4.05
CA ALA A 243 13.39 0.92 4.84
C ALA A 243 14.85 0.67 4.40
N ALA A 244 15.22 -0.60 4.20
CA ALA A 244 16.57 -0.98 3.77
C ALA A 244 16.86 -0.54 2.32
N GLY A 245 15.88 -0.63 1.43
CA GLY A 245 15.96 -0.23 0.03
C GLY A 245 15.74 1.27 -0.22
N LYS A 246 15.47 2.06 0.82
CA LYS A 246 15.13 3.50 0.74
C LYS A 246 13.97 3.80 -0.23
N ARG A 247 12.99 2.90 -0.30
CA ARG A 247 11.77 3.06 -1.11
C ARG A 247 10.57 3.33 -0.21
N ARG A 248 9.47 3.84 -0.78
CA ARG A 248 8.19 3.85 -0.07
C ARG A 248 7.68 2.44 0.09
N TYR A 249 6.91 2.22 1.13
CA TYR A 249 6.28 0.96 1.48
C TYR A 249 5.42 0.44 0.32
N ALA A 250 4.56 1.30 -0.24
CA ALA A 250 3.69 0.94 -1.34
C ALA A 250 4.47 0.53 -2.60
N ASP A 251 5.55 1.25 -2.91
CA ASP A 251 6.41 0.95 -4.07
C ASP A 251 7.15 -0.38 -3.88
N MET A 252 7.65 -0.65 -2.66
CA MET A 252 8.31 -1.91 -2.34
C MET A 252 7.32 -3.08 -2.36
N ALA A 253 6.11 -2.90 -1.81
CA ALA A 253 5.05 -3.91 -1.87
C ALA A 253 4.74 -4.28 -3.33
N LEU A 254 4.52 -3.28 -4.17
CA LEU A 254 4.24 -3.49 -5.59
C LEU A 254 5.44 -4.13 -6.32
N ALA A 255 6.66 -3.66 -6.05
CA ALA A 255 7.87 -4.24 -6.63
C ALA A 255 7.99 -5.74 -6.30
N LEU A 256 7.77 -6.14 -5.04
CA LEU A 256 7.80 -7.55 -4.64
C LEU A 256 6.69 -8.37 -5.32
N ILE A 257 5.47 -7.83 -5.41
CA ILE A 257 4.34 -8.52 -6.04
C ILE A 257 4.55 -8.70 -7.54
N THR A 258 5.19 -7.73 -8.20
CA THR A 258 5.42 -7.75 -9.66
C THR A 258 6.77 -8.36 -10.08
N ALA A 259 7.63 -8.67 -9.11
CA ALA A 259 8.93 -9.27 -9.36
C ALA A 259 8.81 -10.73 -9.83
N GLU A 260 9.63 -11.08 -10.82
CA GLU A 260 9.94 -12.47 -11.12
C GLU A 260 10.74 -13.11 -9.96
N ALA A 261 10.65 -14.44 -9.82
CA ALA A 261 11.35 -15.16 -8.74
C ALA A 261 12.86 -14.87 -8.72
N ALA A 262 13.49 -14.76 -9.90
CA ALA A 262 14.92 -14.45 -10.03
C ALA A 262 15.30 -13.04 -9.55
N ALA A 263 14.36 -12.10 -9.50
CA ALA A 263 14.60 -10.72 -9.06
C ALA A 263 14.43 -10.54 -7.54
N LEU A 264 13.74 -11.46 -6.85
CA LEU A 264 13.50 -11.37 -5.41
C LEU A 264 14.79 -11.33 -4.57
N PRO A 265 15.83 -12.16 -4.85
CA PRO A 265 17.09 -12.08 -4.10
C PRO A 265 17.77 -10.71 -4.24
N VAL A 266 17.65 -10.04 -5.38
CA VAL A 266 18.24 -8.72 -5.62
C VAL A 266 17.48 -7.65 -4.84
N LEU A 267 16.15 -7.68 -4.86
CA LEU A 267 15.29 -6.75 -4.12
C LEU A 267 15.49 -6.86 -2.60
N LEU A 268 15.73 -8.07 -2.10
CA LEU A 268 15.88 -8.36 -0.67
C LEU A 268 17.34 -8.48 -0.20
N ALA A 269 18.32 -8.28 -1.10
CA ALA A 269 19.74 -8.34 -0.77
C ALA A 269 20.15 -7.47 0.45
N PRO A 270 19.58 -6.27 0.67
CA PRO A 270 19.90 -5.46 1.85
C PRO A 270 19.57 -6.14 3.19
N LEU A 271 18.61 -7.07 3.22
CA LEU A 271 18.20 -7.80 4.42
C LEU A 271 19.11 -9.01 4.75
N ARG A 272 20.04 -9.36 3.86
CA ARG A 272 20.99 -10.48 4.02
C ARG A 272 20.28 -11.79 4.38
N LEU A 273 19.21 -12.11 3.66
CA LEU A 273 18.49 -13.36 3.77
C LEU A 273 19.20 -14.46 2.98
N ASP A 274 19.13 -15.70 3.46
CA ASP A 274 19.57 -16.86 2.69
C ASP A 274 18.49 -17.35 1.72
N SER A 275 18.86 -18.21 0.77
CA SER A 275 17.92 -18.75 -0.21
C SER A 275 16.81 -19.61 0.42
N ALA A 276 17.09 -20.25 1.55
CA ALA A 276 16.11 -21.05 2.27
C ALA A 276 14.99 -20.18 2.88
N ALA A 277 15.34 -19.02 3.45
CA ALA A 277 14.39 -18.07 3.99
C ALA A 277 13.52 -17.42 2.91
N LEU A 278 13.95 -17.39 1.65
CA LEU A 278 13.16 -16.83 0.53
C LEU A 278 12.12 -17.80 -0.03
N ALA A 279 12.31 -19.12 0.13
CA ALA A 279 11.41 -20.11 -0.45
C ALA A 279 9.92 -19.96 -0.04
N PRO A 280 9.56 -19.64 1.23
CA PRO A 280 8.16 -19.40 1.59
C PRO A 280 7.56 -18.15 0.95
N LEU A 281 8.39 -17.12 0.71
CA LEU A 281 7.97 -15.91 0.00
C LEU A 281 7.69 -16.21 -1.47
N GLU A 282 8.60 -16.92 -2.14
CA GLU A 282 8.44 -17.35 -3.54
C GLU A 282 7.17 -18.19 -3.73
N ALA A 283 6.94 -19.15 -2.84
CA ALA A 283 5.74 -19.99 -2.87
C ALA A 283 4.45 -19.16 -2.68
N SER A 284 4.45 -18.23 -1.73
CA SER A 284 3.31 -17.34 -1.49
C SER A 284 2.98 -16.47 -2.69
N LEU A 285 4.00 -15.91 -3.34
CA LEU A 285 3.85 -15.09 -4.53
C LEU A 285 3.43 -15.92 -5.76
N ALA A 286 3.89 -17.17 -5.90
CA ALA A 286 3.48 -18.06 -6.99
C ALA A 286 1.99 -18.43 -6.95
N MET A 287 1.39 -18.43 -5.77
CA MET A 287 -0.03 -18.77 -5.56
C MET A 287 -1.00 -17.63 -5.87
N LEU A 288 -0.52 -16.39 -6.06
CA LEU A 288 -1.37 -15.23 -6.31
C LEU A 288 -1.75 -15.18 -7.81
N PRO A 289 -3.05 -15.28 -8.16
CA PRO A 289 -3.48 -15.32 -9.55
C PRO A 289 -3.39 -13.95 -10.24
N ALA A 290 -3.09 -13.97 -11.54
CA ALA A 290 -3.06 -12.80 -12.43
C ALA A 290 -2.11 -11.67 -11.98
N ARG A 291 -0.95 -12.04 -11.42
CA ARG A 291 0.14 -11.11 -11.10
C ARG A 291 0.65 -10.42 -12.36
N ALA A 292 0.91 -9.12 -12.27
CA ALA A 292 1.56 -8.36 -13.33
C ALA A 292 3.09 -8.57 -13.26
N LEU A 293 3.56 -9.73 -13.73
CA LEU A 293 5.00 -10.05 -13.75
C LEU A 293 5.74 -9.17 -14.77
N ALA A 294 7.00 -8.84 -14.50
CA ALA A 294 7.91 -8.39 -15.55
C ALA A 294 8.03 -9.50 -16.62
N GLY A 295 7.95 -9.16 -17.91
CA GLY A 295 8.14 -10.12 -19.01
C GLY A 295 6.89 -10.81 -19.56
N ASP A 296 5.71 -10.63 -18.95
CA ASP A 296 4.44 -11.06 -19.56
C ASP A 296 4.08 -10.08 -20.69
N ASP A 297 4.66 -10.30 -21.88
CA ASP A 297 4.31 -9.55 -23.08
C ASP A 297 2.80 -9.70 -23.36
N ALA A 298 2.17 -8.61 -23.79
CA ALA A 298 0.76 -8.54 -24.20
C ALA A 298 0.49 -9.27 -25.54
N GLY A 299 1.04 -10.47 -25.71
CA GLY A 299 1.10 -11.18 -26.98
C GLY A 299 1.35 -12.69 -26.82
N SER A 300 0.55 -13.38 -26.01
CA SER A 300 0.32 -14.82 -26.21
C SER A 300 -1.18 -15.09 -26.31
N GLY A 301 -1.73 -14.59 -27.40
CA GLY A 301 -3.07 -14.86 -27.89
C GLY A 301 -3.02 -15.14 -29.39
N ALA A 302 -2.13 -16.03 -29.82
CA ALA A 302 -2.18 -16.72 -31.10
C ALA A 302 -1.14 -17.84 -31.11
N THR A 303 -1.56 -19.08 -30.85
CA THR A 303 -1.33 -20.29 -31.67
C THR A 303 -1.67 -21.54 -30.85
N ALA A 304 -2.86 -22.09 -31.09
CA ALA A 304 -3.14 -23.50 -31.41
C ALA A 304 -4.66 -23.67 -31.55
#